data_AF-A0A371CVM0-F1
#
_entry.id   AF-A0A371CVM0-F1
#
_cell.length_a   1.000
_cell.length_b   1.000
_cell.length_c   1.000
_cell.angle_alpha   90.00
_cell.angle_beta   90.00
_cell.angle_gamma   90.00
#
_symmetry.space_group_name_H-M   'P 1'
#
loop_
_entity.id
_entity.type
_entity.pdbx_description
1 polymer ?
#
loop_
_entity_poly.entity_id
_entity_poly.type
_entity_poly.pdbx_seq_one_letter_code
_entity_poly.pdbx_strand_id
1 'polypeptide(L)' 'FPPSPLDENLTDATVRGFAEDIQICNFIESACAVCGLLSYKSEMSRLADANIDSTL' A
#
# COMPACT_ATOMS: atom_id res chain seq x y z
N PHE A 1 11.04 5.87 37.33
CA PHE A 1 11.04 7.12 36.54
C PHE A 1 10.89 6.75 35.08
N PRO A 2 9.99 7.39 34.31
CA PRO A 2 9.73 6.94 32.95
C PRO A 2 11.00 7.08 32.10
N PRO A 3 11.15 6.25 31.06
CA PRO A 3 12.25 6.39 30.12
C PRO A 3 12.27 7.82 29.54
N SER A 4 13.46 8.28 29.16
CA SER A 4 13.60 9.56 28.46
C SER A 4 12.69 9.60 27.23
N PRO A 5 12.09 10.75 26.89
CA PRO A 5 11.30 10.89 25.68
C PRO A 5 12.10 10.43 24.47
N LEU A 6 11.42 9.84 23.49
CA LEU A 6 12.01 9.57 22.18
C LEU A 6 12.48 10.90 21.58
N ASP A 7 13.57 10.86 20.82
CA ASP A 7 14.00 11.99 20.00
C ASP A 7 12.81 12.50 19.17
N GLU A 8 12.64 13.81 19.07
CA GLU A 8 11.53 14.41 18.31
C GLU A 8 11.55 13.92 16.85
N ASN A 9 12.72 13.72 16.27
CA ASN A 9 12.87 13.19 14.91
C ASN A 9 12.39 11.74 14.80
N LEU A 10 12.64 10.92 15.81
CA LEU A 10 12.17 9.54 15.88
C LEU A 10 10.65 9.50 16.04
N THR A 11 10.10 10.42 16.84
CA THR A 11 8.66 10.53 17.06
C THR A 11 7.95 10.94 15.78
N ASP A 12 8.45 11.95 15.07
CA ASP A 12 7.90 12.41 13.79
C ASP A 12 8.00 11.33 12.70
N ALA A 13 9.15 10.65 12.58
CA ALA A 13 9.31 9.54 11.65
C ALA A 13 8.31 8.39 11.94
N THR A 14 8.12 8.07 13.23
CA THR A 14 7.16 7.03 13.66
C THR A 14 5.73 7.42 13.29
N VAL A 15 5.34 8.68 13.56
CA VAL A 15 3.99 9.18 13.26
C VAL A 15 3.74 9.19 11.74
N ARG A 16 4.71 9.62 10.94
CA ARG A 16 4.58 9.63 9.47
C ARG A 16 4.48 8.23 8.91
N GLY A 17 5.37 7.31 9.30
CA GLY A 17 5.33 5.93 8.84
C GLY A 17 3.98 5.27 9.16
N PHE A 18 3.50 5.43 10.40
CA PHE A 18 2.18 4.95 10.77
C PHE A 18 1.07 5.58 9.92
N ALA A 19 1.10 6.90 9.69
CA ALA A 19 0.11 7.61 8.89
C ALA A 19 0.07 7.15 7.42
N GLU A 20 1.24 6.80 6.86
CA GLU A 20 1.37 6.23 5.52
C GLU A 20 0.79 4.81 5.47
N ASP A 21 1.10 3.97 6.46
CA ASP A 21 0.61 2.60 6.54
C ASP A 21 -0.92 2.55 6.66
N ILE A 22 -1.54 3.43 7.46
CA ILE A 22 -2.99 3.44 7.70
C ILE A 22 -3.82 4.08 6.57
N GLN A 23 -3.22 4.51 5.46
CA GLN A 23 -3.98 5.07 4.35
C GLN A 23 -4.97 4.04 3.79
N ILE A 24 -6.22 4.44 3.57
CA ILE A 24 -7.31 3.55 3.14
C ILE A 24 -6.93 2.76 1.88
N CYS A 25 -6.16 3.36 0.96
CA CYS A 25 -5.70 2.72 -0.26
C CYS A 25 -4.88 1.44 -0.02
N ASN A 26 -4.26 1.29 1.15
CA ASN A 26 -3.45 0.14 1.52
C ASN A 26 -4.28 -1.02 2.10
N PHE A 27 -5.57 -0.80 2.39
CA PHE A 27 -6.46 -1.84 2.93
C PHE A 27 -7.51 -2.30 1.92
N ILE A 28 -7.70 -1.58 0.81
CA ILE A 28 -8.70 -1.96 -0.17
C ILE A 28 -8.15 -3.08 -1.04
N GLU A 29 -8.69 -4.28 -0.82
CA GLU A 29 -8.51 -5.40 -1.72
C GLU A 29 -9.56 -5.39 -2.84
N SER A 30 -9.20 -5.96 -3.98
CA SER A 30 -10.10 -6.20 -5.10
C SER A 30 -9.74 -7.49 -5.82
N ALA A 31 -10.72 -8.06 -6.54
CA ALA A 31 -10.46 -9.24 -7.35
C ALA A 31 -9.74 -8.84 -8.64
N CYS A 32 -8.66 -9.54 -8.97
CA CYS A 32 -7.98 -9.39 -10.25
C CYS A 32 -8.87 -9.88 -11.39
N ALA A 33 -9.05 -9.05 -12.42
CA ALA A 33 -9.87 -9.39 -13.58
C ALA A 33 -9.26 -10.50 -14.46
N VAL A 34 -7.96 -10.78 -14.34
CA VAL A 34 -7.26 -11.83 -15.10
C VAL A 34 -7.28 -13.17 -14.37
N CYS A 35 -6.87 -13.19 -13.09
CA CYS A 35 -6.71 -14.44 -12.34
C CYS A 35 -7.79 -14.68 -11.25
N GLY A 36 -8.65 -13.71 -10.98
CA GLY A 36 -9.72 -13.81 -9.97
C GLY A 36 -9.26 -13.76 -8.52
N LEU A 37 -7.96 -13.69 -8.25
CA LEU A 37 -7.41 -13.62 -6.89
C LEU A 37 -7.63 -12.24 -6.28
N LEU A 38 -7.88 -12.20 -4.97
CA LEU A 38 -7.89 -10.97 -4.19
C LEU A 38 -6.45 -10.47 -4.00
N SER A 39 -6.23 -9.18 -4.23
CA SER A 39 -4.97 -8.47 -3.99
C SER A 39 -5.27 -7.01 -3.66
N TYR A 40 -4.31 -6.32 -3.02
CA TYR A 40 -4.45 -4.90 -2.74
C TYR A 40 -4.54 -4.09 -4.02
N LYS A 41 -5.47 -3.13 -4.07
CA LYS A 41 -5.60 -2.25 -5.24
C LYS A 41 -4.32 -1.47 -5.55
N SER A 42 -3.49 -1.18 -4.55
CA SER A 42 -2.18 -0.53 -4.72
C SER A 42 -1.18 -1.40 -5.50
N GLU A 43 -1.34 -2.72 -5.51
CA GLU A 43 -0.50 -3.67 -6.23
C GLU A 43 -1.03 -3.99 -7.64
N MET A 44 -2.22 -3.50 -7.97
CA MET A 44 -2.89 -3.78 -9.24
C MET A 44 -2.69 -2.65 -10.25
N SER A 45 -2.48 -3.03 -11.51
CA SER A 45 -2.52 -2.11 -12.66
C SER A 45 -3.83 -2.26 -13.44
N ARG A 46 -4.22 -1.21 -14.17
CA ARG A 46 -5.40 -1.30 -15.05
C ARG A 46 -5.06 -2.14 -16.27
N LEU A 47 -5.99 -3.00 -16.67
CA LEU A 47 -5.89 -3.77 -17.91
C LEU A 47 -5.70 -2.90 -19.15
N ALA A 48 -6.31 -1.70 -19.19
CA ALA A 48 -6.15 -0.76 -20.30
C ALA A 48 -4.72 -0.19 -20.41
N ASP A 49 -3.98 -0.17 -19.29
CA ASP A 49 -2.61 0.32 -19.22
C ASP A 49 -1.60 -0.82 -19.44
N ALA A 50 -2.07 -2.07 -19.36
CA ALA A 50 -1.25 -3.24 -19.64
C ALA A 50 -1.08 -3.37 -21.16
N ASN A 51 0.16 -3.26 -21.64
CA ASN A 51 0.49 -3.53 -23.03
C ASN A 51 0.51 -5.05 -23.25
N ILE A 52 -0.68 -5.65 -23.32
CA ILE A 52 -0.85 -7.08 -23.54
C ILE A 52 -0.68 -7.31 -25.04
N ASP A 53 0.52 -7.76 -25.42
CA ASP A 53 0.78 -8.20 -26.79
C ASP A 53 -0.14 -9.40 -27.09
N SER A 54 -1.07 -9.21 -28.02
CA SER A 54 -2.11 -10.19 -28.39
C SER A 54 -1.57 -11.34 -29.25
N THR A 55 -0.27 -11.62 -29.21
CA THR A 55 0.33 -12.75 -29.93
C THR A 55 0.18 -14.03 -29.10
N LEU A 56 -1.07 -14.48 -28.99
CA LEU A 56 -1.41 -15.86 -28.59
C LEU A 56 -1.80 -16.64 -29.83
#